data_AF-A0A662JK19-F1
#
_entry.id   AF-A0A662JK19-F1
#
_cell.length_a   1.000
_cell.length_b   1.000
_cell.length_c   1.000
_cell.angle_alpha   90.00
_cell.angle_beta   90.00
_cell.angle_gamma   90.00
#
_symmetry.space_group_name_H-M   'P 1'
#
loop_
_entity.id
_entity.type
_entity.pdbx_description
1 polymer ?
#
loop_
_entity_poly.entity_id
_entity_poly.type
_entity_poly.pdbx_seq_one_letter_code
_entity_poly.pdbx_strand_id
1 'polypeptide(L)'
;GFQTFDVWSFIGIAAYSSILWLSALKAMIKASEELLKDRAYAEKLKEIYDEAKSNLEKLLWNGEYFDLWYDPISGKRDKACMAAQLIGQWYASVLTDIGYAIDKEKVVKTLRSIAKYNIIEDEGLINGVYPNEKRPAYEGDLVYPNDTGLPYSVGCQMDTPWSGVEYAVASHMIHEGLVEEGMKILREIHERYMKGGHYWNHIEWGAHYMRPMSSWSVIVAIEGLLYDGIRGKLKVRPRLRKESFKWIFTLPGVWGNIEHKVIDKTLHLIITLDKGAFNVREVVVERLGTVGEVKVSIDGAVVQVKETKELDESVVVTLSEEVKVNRRLEVIVTYV
;
A
#
# COMPACT_ATOMS: atom_id res chain seq x y z
N GLY A 1 -4.63 7.29 24.26
CA GLY A 1 -5.47 6.80 23.14
C GLY A 1 -5.43 5.29 23.08
N PHE A 2 -6.41 4.66 22.40
CA PHE A 2 -6.46 3.20 22.21
C PHE A 2 -5.82 2.75 20.88
N GLN A 3 -5.05 3.64 20.23
CA GLN A 3 -4.41 3.46 18.93
C GLN A 3 -3.14 4.35 18.83
N THR A 4 -2.35 4.24 17.75
CA THR A 4 -1.00 4.84 17.64
C THR A 4 -0.94 6.38 17.64
N PHE A 5 -2.02 7.07 17.26
CA PHE A 5 -2.22 8.51 17.42
C PHE A 5 -2.80 8.74 18.82
N ASP A 6 -1.99 8.48 19.84
CA ASP A 6 -2.40 8.32 21.23
C ASP A 6 -3.00 9.58 21.88
N VAL A 7 -2.77 10.78 21.33
CA VAL A 7 -3.41 12.02 21.78
C VAL A 7 -4.46 12.57 20.82
N TRP A 8 -4.67 11.93 19.66
CA TRP A 8 -5.76 12.26 18.74
C TRP A 8 -6.99 11.40 19.06
N SER A 9 -8.09 12.05 19.45
CA SER A 9 -9.28 11.37 19.97
C SER A 9 -10.15 10.80 18.85
N PHE A 10 -10.32 9.47 18.83
CA PHE A 10 -11.22 8.76 17.93
C PHE A 10 -12.36 8.19 18.77
N ILE A 11 -13.61 8.55 18.44
CA ILE A 11 -14.78 8.19 19.25
C ILE A 11 -15.75 7.37 18.41
N GLY A 12 -16.18 6.22 18.94
CA GLY A 12 -17.07 5.31 18.23
C GLY A 12 -16.38 4.58 17.07
N ILE A 13 -16.97 4.65 15.88
CA ILE A 13 -16.48 3.97 14.68
C ILE A 13 -15.54 4.91 13.94
N ALA A 14 -14.28 4.52 13.75
CA ALA A 14 -13.25 5.35 13.15
C ALA A 14 -12.62 4.70 11.91
N ALA A 15 -12.43 5.48 10.84
CA ALA A 15 -12.00 4.98 9.53
C ALA A 15 -10.68 4.19 9.61
N TYR A 16 -9.68 4.74 10.30
CA TYR A 16 -8.36 4.12 10.49
C TYR A 16 -8.44 2.71 11.06
N SER A 17 -9.09 2.54 12.22
CA SER A 17 -9.19 1.24 12.90
C SER A 17 -10.12 0.28 12.16
N SER A 18 -11.22 0.78 11.60
CA SER A 18 -12.18 -0.06 10.88
C SER A 18 -11.58 -0.64 9.60
N ILE A 19 -10.86 0.16 8.80
CA ILE A 19 -10.23 -0.30 7.56
C ILE A 19 -9.07 -1.25 7.88
N LEU A 20 -8.29 -0.97 8.94
CA LEU A 20 -7.28 -1.91 9.43
C LEU A 20 -7.91 -3.25 9.84
N TRP A 21 -9.04 -3.22 10.54
CA TRP A 21 -9.75 -4.41 10.96
C TRP A 21 -10.31 -5.22 9.77
N LEU A 22 -10.91 -4.55 8.78
CA LEU A 22 -11.39 -5.20 7.56
C LEU A 22 -10.27 -5.93 6.81
N SER A 23 -9.08 -5.31 6.71
CA SER A 23 -7.92 -5.97 6.12
C SER A 23 -7.43 -7.17 6.93
N ALA A 24 -7.45 -7.07 8.26
CA ALA A 24 -7.11 -8.20 9.13
C ALA A 24 -8.11 -9.36 8.97
N LEU A 25 -9.42 -9.07 8.88
CA LEU A 25 -10.45 -10.06 8.57
C LEU A 25 -10.18 -10.74 7.23
N LYS A 26 -9.84 -9.99 6.18
CA LYS A 26 -9.46 -10.57 4.87
C LYS A 26 -8.26 -11.50 4.97
N ALA A 27 -7.21 -11.10 5.68
CA ALA A 27 -6.05 -11.94 5.90
C ALA A 27 -6.44 -13.24 6.64
N MET A 28 -7.29 -13.15 7.65
CA MET A 28 -7.77 -14.30 8.42
C MET A 28 -8.70 -15.21 7.63
N ILE A 29 -9.58 -14.68 6.77
CA ILE A 29 -10.39 -15.47 5.84
C ILE A 29 -9.47 -16.28 4.93
N LYS A 30 -8.50 -15.62 4.30
CA LYS A 30 -7.52 -16.27 3.41
C LYS A 30 -6.73 -17.36 4.14
N ALA A 31 -6.21 -17.05 5.33
CA ALA A 31 -5.49 -18.02 6.15
C ALA A 31 -6.37 -19.22 6.56
N SER A 32 -7.64 -18.98 6.90
CA SER A 32 -8.58 -20.03 7.30
C SER A 32 -8.88 -20.99 6.16
N GLU A 33 -9.09 -20.46 4.95
CA GLU A 33 -9.34 -21.26 3.74
C GLU A 33 -8.10 -22.05 3.29
N GLU A 34 -6.93 -21.42 3.35
CA GLU A 34 -5.73 -21.92 2.69
C GLU A 34 -4.77 -22.67 3.59
N LEU A 35 -4.65 -22.28 4.85
CA LEU A 35 -3.70 -22.85 5.81
C LEU A 35 -4.40 -23.75 6.81
N LEU A 36 -5.48 -23.26 7.43
CA LEU A 36 -6.21 -24.00 8.46
C LEU A 36 -7.16 -25.04 7.86
N LYS A 37 -7.57 -24.84 6.60
CA LYS A 37 -8.59 -25.65 5.91
C LYS A 37 -9.93 -25.68 6.67
N ASP A 38 -10.22 -24.62 7.43
CA ASP A 38 -11.45 -24.45 8.19
C ASP A 38 -12.43 -23.53 7.43
N ARG A 39 -13.26 -24.16 6.59
CA ARG A 39 -14.25 -23.45 5.78
C ARG A 39 -15.37 -22.82 6.60
N ALA A 40 -15.75 -23.45 7.72
CA ALA A 40 -16.83 -22.95 8.56
C ALA A 40 -16.40 -21.66 9.28
N TYR A 41 -15.16 -21.63 9.79
CA TYR A 41 -14.59 -20.43 10.37
C TYR A 41 -14.37 -19.33 9.34
N ALA A 42 -13.88 -19.67 8.14
CA ALA A 42 -13.74 -18.71 7.05
C ALA A 42 -15.09 -18.05 6.68
N GLU A 43 -16.18 -18.82 6.60
CA GLU A 43 -17.50 -18.29 6.27
C GLU A 43 -18.03 -17.35 7.36
N LYS A 44 -17.88 -17.72 8.64
CA LYS A 44 -18.22 -16.85 9.76
C LYS A 44 -17.47 -15.51 9.71
N LEU A 45 -16.19 -15.54 9.33
CA LEU A 45 -15.40 -14.31 9.19
C LEU A 45 -15.85 -13.46 8.00
N LYS A 46 -16.31 -14.07 6.91
CA LYS A 46 -16.88 -13.34 5.76
C LYS A 46 -18.16 -12.62 6.14
N GLU A 47 -19.07 -13.28 6.88
CA GLU A 47 -20.29 -12.63 7.39
C GLU A 47 -19.97 -11.38 8.22
N ILE A 48 -19.01 -11.49 9.15
CA ILE A 48 -18.54 -10.37 9.97
C ILE A 48 -17.91 -9.27 9.10
N TYR A 49 -17.09 -9.66 8.11
CA TYR A 49 -16.44 -8.72 7.20
C TYR A 49 -17.46 -7.94 6.36
N ASP A 50 -18.45 -8.62 5.79
CA ASP A 50 -19.46 -8.01 4.93
C ASP A 50 -20.34 -7.03 5.72
N GLU A 51 -20.74 -7.41 6.93
CA GLU A 51 -21.47 -6.51 7.84
C GLU A 51 -20.62 -5.29 8.23
N ALA A 52 -19.37 -5.51 8.63
CA ALA A 52 -18.47 -4.44 9.04
C ALA A 52 -18.15 -3.48 7.89
N LYS A 53 -17.93 -4.00 6.67
CA LYS A 53 -17.68 -3.20 5.48
C LYS A 53 -18.89 -2.34 5.14
N SER A 54 -20.09 -2.94 5.14
CA SER A 54 -21.34 -2.24 4.88
C SER A 54 -21.58 -1.11 5.89
N ASN A 55 -21.36 -1.37 7.18
CA ASN A 55 -21.51 -0.36 8.24
C ASN A 55 -20.48 0.77 8.12
N LEU A 56 -19.21 0.46 7.85
CA LEU A 56 -18.17 1.47 7.64
C LEU A 56 -18.57 2.43 6.51
N GLU A 57 -18.97 1.88 5.36
CA GLU A 57 -19.33 2.68 4.20
C GLU A 57 -20.57 3.52 4.46
N LYS A 58 -21.63 2.92 5.01
CA LYS A 58 -22.87 3.62 5.33
C LYS A 58 -22.64 4.79 6.30
N LEU A 59 -21.75 4.62 7.27
CA LEU A 59 -21.59 5.58 8.36
C LEU A 59 -20.54 6.64 8.06
N LEU A 60 -19.41 6.29 7.43
CA LEU A 60 -18.26 7.19 7.30
C LEU A 60 -18.00 7.68 5.88
N TRP A 61 -18.47 7.01 4.83
CA TRP A 61 -18.19 7.47 3.45
C TRP A 61 -18.92 8.79 3.17
N ASN A 62 -18.16 9.86 2.92
CA ASN A 62 -18.72 11.20 2.66
C ASN A 62 -18.83 11.54 1.16
N GLY A 63 -18.48 10.58 0.29
CA GLY A 63 -18.46 10.77 -1.15
C GLY A 63 -17.06 11.01 -1.72
N GLU A 64 -16.07 11.45 -0.93
CA GLU A 64 -14.68 11.66 -1.37
C GLU A 64 -13.68 10.79 -0.61
N TYR A 65 -13.84 10.71 0.71
CA TYR A 65 -13.05 9.92 1.64
C TYR A 65 -13.94 9.43 2.79
N PHE A 66 -13.36 8.77 3.80
CA PHE A 66 -14.09 8.39 5.00
C PHE A 66 -13.88 9.44 6.09
N ASP A 67 -14.97 9.96 6.65
CA ASP A 67 -14.93 10.82 7.84
C ASP A 67 -14.14 10.11 8.95
N LEU A 68 -13.37 10.89 9.73
CA LEU A 68 -12.44 10.36 10.73
C LEU A 68 -13.13 9.38 11.69
N TRP A 69 -14.26 9.80 12.28
CA TRP A 69 -15.07 8.95 13.13
C TRP A 69 -16.52 9.42 13.28
N TYR A 70 -17.38 8.50 13.68
CA TYR A 70 -18.77 8.74 14.07
C TYR A 70 -19.11 7.94 15.32
N ASP A 71 -19.68 8.62 16.33
CA ASP A 71 -20.17 7.99 17.54
C ASP A 71 -21.72 7.87 17.49
N PRO A 72 -22.26 6.66 17.34
CA PRO A 72 -23.71 6.46 17.28
C PRO A 72 -24.40 6.72 18.63
N ILE A 73 -23.68 6.75 19.75
CA ILE A 73 -24.26 7.00 21.08
C ILE A 73 -24.53 8.48 21.29
N SER A 74 -23.51 9.34 21.06
CA SER A 74 -23.66 10.79 21.22
C SER A 74 -24.16 11.51 19.96
N GLY A 75 -24.11 10.86 18.80
CA GLY A 75 -24.43 11.47 17.50
C GLY A 75 -23.32 12.39 16.97
N LYS A 76 -22.20 12.55 17.69
CA LYS A 76 -21.06 13.37 17.27
C LYS A 76 -20.29 12.73 16.12
N ARG A 77 -19.65 13.56 15.32
CA ARG A 77 -18.88 13.17 14.14
C ARG A 77 -17.68 14.07 13.97
N ASP A 78 -16.58 13.49 13.53
CA ASP A 78 -15.41 14.22 13.07
C ASP A 78 -15.18 13.97 11.58
N LYS A 79 -15.11 15.05 10.81
CA LYS A 79 -15.01 15.04 9.34
C LYS A 79 -13.59 15.29 8.83
N ALA A 80 -12.57 15.21 9.69
CA ALA A 80 -11.19 15.37 9.25
C ALA A 80 -10.81 14.32 8.19
N CYS A 81 -10.13 14.76 7.13
CA CYS A 81 -9.47 13.87 6.20
C CYS A 81 -8.16 13.37 6.82
N MET A 82 -8.14 12.12 7.25
CA MET A 82 -6.95 11.51 7.85
C MET A 82 -6.07 10.85 6.78
N ALA A 83 -4.79 11.21 6.74
CA ALA A 83 -3.82 10.67 5.79
C ALA A 83 -3.66 9.14 5.91
N ALA A 84 -3.65 8.63 7.14
CA ALA A 84 -3.46 7.20 7.42
C ALA A 84 -4.76 6.37 7.39
N GLN A 85 -5.92 6.92 6.99
CA GLN A 85 -7.21 6.20 7.07
C GLN A 85 -7.22 4.88 6.28
N LEU A 86 -6.38 4.76 5.25
CA LEU A 86 -6.25 3.57 4.40
C LEU A 86 -5.12 2.61 4.80
N ILE A 87 -4.55 2.70 6.01
CA ILE A 87 -3.38 1.88 6.35
C ILE A 87 -3.65 0.37 6.25
N GLY A 88 -4.87 -0.08 6.57
CA GLY A 88 -5.27 -1.46 6.37
C GLY A 88 -5.21 -1.87 4.90
N GLN A 89 -5.72 -1.01 4.02
CA GLN A 89 -5.68 -1.26 2.58
C GLN A 89 -4.23 -1.23 2.05
N TRP A 90 -3.38 -0.36 2.58
CA TRP A 90 -1.96 -0.35 2.26
C TRP A 90 -1.28 -1.70 2.56
N TYR A 91 -1.54 -2.31 3.73
CA TYR A 91 -1.08 -3.68 4.01
C TYR A 91 -1.61 -4.69 2.98
N ALA A 92 -2.88 -4.57 2.62
CA ALA A 92 -3.58 -5.50 1.75
C ALA A 92 -3.19 -5.43 0.26
N SER A 93 -2.72 -4.25 -0.19
CA SER A 93 -2.28 -3.98 -1.57
C SER A 93 -0.76 -4.00 -1.72
N VAL A 94 -0.03 -3.25 -0.88
CA VAL A 94 1.41 -2.95 -1.10
C VAL A 94 2.30 -4.03 -0.51
N LEU A 95 1.92 -4.60 0.63
CA LEU A 95 2.76 -5.56 1.36
C LEU A 95 2.31 -7.01 1.17
N THR A 96 1.09 -7.22 0.68
CA THR A 96 0.48 -8.55 0.48
C THR A 96 -0.38 -8.56 -0.79
N ASP A 97 -0.78 -9.74 -1.28
CA ASP A 97 -1.71 -9.92 -2.41
C ASP A 97 -3.04 -10.51 -1.89
N ILE A 98 -3.61 -9.93 -0.82
CA ILE A 98 -4.93 -10.32 -0.27
C ILE A 98 -6.08 -9.53 -0.90
N GLY A 99 -5.75 -8.53 -1.73
CA GLY A 99 -6.69 -7.72 -2.50
C GLY A 99 -7.37 -6.64 -1.67
N TYR A 100 -8.42 -6.05 -2.24
CA TYR A 100 -9.05 -4.86 -1.64
C TYR A 100 -9.98 -5.19 -0.45
N ALA A 101 -9.80 -4.51 0.69
CA ALA A 101 -10.62 -4.60 1.90
C ALA A 101 -11.84 -3.66 1.87
N ILE A 102 -11.80 -2.64 1.01
CA ILE A 102 -12.93 -1.77 0.67
C ILE A 102 -12.94 -1.57 -0.85
N ASP A 103 -13.94 -0.93 -1.43
CA ASP A 103 -14.02 -0.81 -2.89
C ASP A 103 -12.84 -0.03 -3.49
N LYS A 104 -12.23 -0.57 -4.56
CA LYS A 104 -11.06 0.03 -5.24
C LYS A 104 -11.30 1.49 -5.63
N GLU A 105 -12.49 1.82 -6.12
CA GLU A 105 -12.84 3.20 -6.48
C GLU A 105 -12.81 4.13 -5.26
N LYS A 106 -13.31 3.69 -4.11
CA LYS A 106 -13.26 4.44 -2.85
C LYS A 106 -11.83 4.59 -2.35
N VAL A 107 -10.97 3.57 -2.52
CA VAL A 107 -9.53 3.64 -2.20
C VAL A 107 -8.86 4.75 -3.02
N VAL A 108 -8.99 4.71 -4.35
CA VAL A 108 -8.35 5.69 -5.23
C VAL A 108 -8.89 7.09 -4.98
N LYS A 109 -10.21 7.24 -4.77
CA LYS A 109 -10.83 8.54 -4.46
C LYS A 109 -10.38 9.10 -3.11
N THR A 110 -10.24 8.24 -2.10
CA THR A 110 -9.70 8.61 -0.79
C THR A 110 -8.24 9.06 -0.90
N LEU A 111 -7.39 8.31 -1.62
CA LEU A 111 -5.99 8.70 -1.83
C LEU A 111 -5.88 10.05 -2.57
N ARG A 112 -6.70 10.29 -3.60
CA ARG A 112 -6.75 11.60 -4.27
C ARG A 112 -7.17 12.72 -3.33
N SER A 113 -8.12 12.45 -2.43
CA SER A 113 -8.55 13.42 -1.41
C SER A 113 -7.43 13.72 -0.41
N ILE A 114 -6.71 12.69 0.05
CA ILE A 114 -5.53 12.84 0.90
C ILE A 114 -4.46 13.67 0.17
N ALA A 115 -4.18 13.39 -1.10
CA ALA A 115 -3.22 14.18 -1.89
C ALA A 115 -3.64 15.66 -2.00
N LYS A 116 -4.95 15.90 -2.21
CA LYS A 116 -5.54 17.22 -2.37
C LYS A 116 -5.52 18.04 -1.08
N TYR A 117 -5.87 17.44 0.06
CA TYR A 117 -6.11 18.17 1.31
C TYR A 117 -4.92 18.12 2.28
N ASN A 118 -4.18 17.01 2.30
CA ASN A 118 -3.17 16.76 3.34
C ASN A 118 -1.74 17.07 2.89
N ILE A 119 -1.45 17.17 1.59
CA ILE A 119 -0.12 17.59 1.11
C ILE A 119 -0.02 19.11 1.16
N ILE A 120 0.80 19.60 2.08
CA ILE A 120 1.06 21.02 2.28
C ILE A 120 2.51 21.29 1.88
N GLU A 121 2.70 22.28 1.00
CA GLU A 121 4.03 22.69 0.51
C GLU A 121 4.94 23.09 1.68
N ASP A 122 6.20 22.65 1.65
CA ASP A 122 7.22 22.85 2.68
C ASP A 122 6.95 22.22 4.05
N GLU A 123 5.76 21.64 4.29
CA GLU A 123 5.43 20.91 5.52
C GLU A 123 5.42 19.39 5.31
N GLY A 124 4.95 18.92 4.15
CA GLY A 124 4.79 17.51 3.80
C GLY A 124 3.35 17.02 3.87
N LEU A 125 3.15 15.75 4.22
CA LEU A 125 1.80 15.17 4.32
C LEU A 125 1.31 15.19 5.77
N ILE A 126 0.38 16.10 6.06
CA ILE A 126 -0.21 16.32 7.39
C ILE A 126 -1.18 15.20 7.75
N ASN A 127 -1.09 14.70 8.99
CA ASN A 127 -1.86 13.53 9.43
C ASN A 127 -3.37 13.70 9.33
N GLY A 128 -3.90 14.91 9.58
CA GLY A 128 -5.32 15.20 9.41
C GLY A 128 -5.59 16.66 9.08
N VAL A 129 -6.53 16.88 8.16
CA VAL A 129 -6.97 18.22 7.74
C VAL A 129 -8.48 18.25 7.68
N TYR A 130 -9.09 19.30 8.22
CA TYR A 130 -10.50 19.61 7.97
C TYR A 130 -10.57 20.45 6.68
N PRO A 131 -11.17 19.96 5.58
CA PRO A 131 -11.19 20.73 4.34
C PRO A 131 -11.93 22.06 4.53
N ASN A 132 -11.29 23.16 4.08
CA ASN A 132 -11.76 24.53 4.18
C ASN A 132 -11.80 25.13 5.60
N GLU A 133 -11.24 24.46 6.60
CA GLU A 133 -11.10 24.99 7.95
C GLU A 133 -9.66 25.44 8.24
N LYS A 134 -9.51 26.22 9.31
CA LYS A 134 -8.22 26.72 9.79
C LYS A 134 -7.41 25.61 10.46
N ARG A 135 -6.08 25.68 10.31
CA ARG A 135 -5.10 24.81 11.00
C ARG A 135 -4.43 25.58 12.14
N PRO A 136 -4.15 24.93 13.29
CA PRO A 136 -3.54 25.60 14.42
C PRO A 136 -2.12 26.07 14.11
N ALA A 137 -1.37 25.39 13.23
CA ALA A 137 -0.07 25.86 12.73
C ALA A 137 -0.07 27.31 12.20
N TYR A 138 -1.22 27.81 11.71
CA TYR A 138 -1.35 29.19 11.19
C TYR A 138 -2.04 30.16 12.15
N GLU A 139 -2.86 29.66 13.07
CA GLU A 139 -3.81 30.49 13.83
C GLU A 139 -3.63 30.40 15.35
N GLY A 140 -2.70 29.55 15.82
CA GLY A 140 -2.53 29.23 17.24
C GLY A 140 -3.49 28.14 17.70
N ASP A 141 -3.63 27.98 19.01
CA ASP A 141 -4.48 26.93 19.58
C ASP A 141 -5.97 27.14 19.23
N LEU A 142 -6.59 26.09 18.70
CA LEU A 142 -8.00 26.04 18.30
C LEU A 142 -8.76 25.00 19.12
N VAL A 143 -10.04 24.83 18.78
CA VAL A 143 -10.89 23.72 19.24
C VAL A 143 -11.25 22.89 18.03
N TYR A 144 -11.33 21.57 18.18
CA TYR A 144 -11.75 20.70 17.07
C TYR A 144 -13.15 21.08 16.56
N PRO A 145 -13.37 21.24 15.24
CA PRO A 145 -14.67 21.55 14.64
C PRO A 145 -15.57 20.30 14.56
N ASN A 146 -15.81 19.65 15.69
CA ASN A 146 -16.54 18.37 15.81
C ASN A 146 -17.44 18.27 17.07
N ASP A 147 -17.77 19.41 17.68
CA ASP A 147 -18.63 19.53 18.87
C ASP A 147 -18.15 18.76 20.12
N THR A 148 -16.90 18.30 20.16
CA THR A 148 -16.32 17.67 21.35
C THR A 148 -15.85 18.67 22.39
N GLY A 149 -15.51 19.89 21.97
CA GLY A 149 -14.88 20.90 22.83
C GLY A 149 -13.42 20.58 23.19
N LEU A 150 -12.82 19.56 22.55
CA LEU A 150 -11.44 19.16 22.79
C LEU A 150 -10.45 20.14 22.13
N PRO A 151 -9.27 20.35 22.74
CA PRO A 151 -8.27 21.28 22.22
C PRO A 151 -7.64 20.76 20.92
N TYR A 152 -7.53 21.64 19.94
CA TYR A 152 -6.83 21.45 18.67
C TYR A 152 -5.62 22.38 18.63
N SER A 153 -4.58 21.98 19.35
CA SER A 153 -3.39 22.83 19.61
C SER A 153 -2.31 22.73 18.53
N VAL A 154 -1.44 23.74 18.47
CA VAL A 154 -0.27 23.75 17.59
C VAL A 154 0.62 22.54 17.85
N GLY A 155 1.07 21.87 16.80
CA GLY A 155 1.96 20.71 16.91
C GLY A 155 1.29 19.44 17.43
N CYS A 156 -0.04 19.42 17.53
CA CYS A 156 -0.76 18.18 17.84
C CYS A 156 -0.55 17.12 16.74
N GLN A 157 -0.84 15.86 17.06
CA GLN A 157 -0.60 14.74 16.14
C GLN A 157 -1.36 14.88 14.82
N MET A 158 -2.55 15.48 14.86
CA MET A 158 -3.34 15.73 13.66
C MET A 158 -2.63 16.73 12.72
N ASP A 159 -2.07 17.81 13.27
CA ASP A 159 -1.47 18.91 12.51
C ASP A 159 0.04 18.79 12.32
N THR A 160 0.56 17.55 12.30
CA THR A 160 1.99 17.27 12.09
C THR A 160 2.18 16.19 11.03
N PRO A 161 3.25 16.26 10.23
CA PRO A 161 3.62 15.18 9.33
C PRO A 161 4.38 14.09 10.10
N TRP A 162 4.05 12.83 9.84
CA TRP A 162 4.77 11.68 10.39
C TRP A 162 5.45 10.91 9.27
N SER A 163 6.77 10.99 9.15
CA SER A 163 7.51 10.41 8.01
C SER A 163 7.19 8.95 7.71
N GLY A 164 6.94 8.13 8.73
CA GLY A 164 6.51 6.76 8.50
C GLY A 164 5.12 6.64 7.85
N VAL A 165 4.19 7.54 8.18
CA VAL A 165 2.89 7.67 7.49
C VAL A 165 3.08 8.19 6.08
N GLU A 166 3.93 9.21 5.90
CA GLU A 166 4.19 9.81 4.58
C GLU A 166 4.73 8.76 3.59
N TYR A 167 5.71 7.94 3.98
CA TYR A 167 6.22 6.85 3.14
C TYR A 167 5.16 5.78 2.85
N ALA A 168 4.37 5.39 3.85
CA ALA A 168 3.32 4.40 3.66
C ALA A 168 2.27 4.91 2.64
N VAL A 169 1.80 6.15 2.79
CA VAL A 169 0.83 6.78 1.89
C VAL A 169 1.43 6.97 0.50
N ALA A 170 2.67 7.46 0.38
CA ALA A 170 3.35 7.61 -0.91
C ALA A 170 3.47 6.28 -1.65
N SER A 171 3.89 5.21 -0.96
CA SER A 171 3.98 3.88 -1.55
C SER A 171 2.61 3.33 -1.96
N HIS A 172 1.55 3.63 -1.20
CA HIS A 172 0.18 3.25 -1.54
C HIS A 172 -0.30 3.98 -2.81
N MET A 173 -0.06 5.30 -2.89
CA MET A 173 -0.36 6.10 -4.08
C MET A 173 0.34 5.55 -5.32
N ILE A 174 1.66 5.29 -5.23
CA ILE A 174 2.44 4.70 -6.32
C ILE A 174 1.86 3.34 -6.75
N HIS A 175 1.54 2.47 -5.78
CA HIS A 175 0.98 1.14 -6.07
C HIS A 175 -0.35 1.20 -6.83
N GLU A 176 -1.23 2.13 -6.45
CA GLU A 176 -2.54 2.37 -7.07
C GLU A 176 -2.48 3.22 -8.36
N GLY A 177 -1.28 3.67 -8.76
CA GLY A 177 -1.06 4.41 -10.00
C GLY A 177 -1.12 5.95 -9.87
N LEU A 178 -1.26 6.48 -8.66
CA LEU A 178 -1.14 7.92 -8.33
C LEU A 178 0.34 8.28 -8.15
N VAL A 179 1.12 8.05 -9.20
CA VAL A 179 2.58 8.10 -9.15
C VAL A 179 3.09 9.52 -8.85
N GLU A 180 2.51 10.53 -9.50
CA GLU A 180 2.93 11.93 -9.32
C GLU A 180 2.66 12.41 -7.89
N GLU A 181 1.50 12.10 -7.34
CA GLU A 181 1.14 12.44 -5.96
C GLU A 181 2.05 11.74 -4.95
N GLY A 182 2.32 10.44 -5.16
CA GLY A 182 3.25 9.70 -4.33
C GLY A 182 4.68 10.27 -4.38
N MET A 183 5.17 10.59 -5.59
CA MET A 183 6.49 11.21 -5.77
C MET A 183 6.57 12.62 -5.17
N LYS A 184 5.47 13.38 -5.18
CA LYS A 184 5.39 14.68 -4.51
C LYS A 184 5.61 14.53 -3.01
N ILE A 185 4.95 13.58 -2.34
CA ILE A 185 5.17 13.32 -0.91
C ILE A 185 6.64 12.97 -0.63
N LEU A 186 7.24 12.08 -1.43
CA LEU A 186 8.65 11.71 -1.27
C LEU A 186 9.61 12.90 -1.43
N ARG A 187 9.29 13.81 -2.36
CA ARG A 187 10.04 15.06 -2.55
C ARG A 187 9.94 15.96 -1.32
N GLU A 188 8.76 16.17 -0.77
CA GLU A 188 8.57 16.97 0.45
C GLU A 188 9.40 16.42 1.62
N ILE A 189 9.38 15.09 1.82
CA ILE A 189 10.22 14.44 2.84
C ILE A 189 11.71 14.74 2.59
N HIS A 190 12.18 14.47 1.36
CA HIS A 190 13.58 14.65 0.99
C HIS A 190 14.06 16.10 1.20
N GLU A 191 13.27 17.07 0.73
CA GLU A 191 13.61 18.48 0.83
C GLU A 191 13.55 18.97 2.27
N ARG A 192 12.55 18.58 3.05
CA ARG A 192 12.43 18.94 4.48
C ARG A 192 13.66 18.49 5.28
N TYR A 193 14.11 17.25 5.08
CA TYR A 193 15.25 16.73 5.82
C TYR A 193 16.62 17.15 5.25
N MET A 194 16.73 17.43 3.95
CA MET A 194 17.91 18.08 3.40
C MET A 194 18.07 19.49 3.97
N LYS A 195 17.01 20.31 3.92
CA LYS A 195 17.01 21.68 4.47
C LYS A 195 17.29 21.67 5.98
N GLY A 196 16.70 20.72 6.71
CA GLY A 196 16.87 20.60 8.16
C GLY A 196 18.21 20.03 8.64
N GLY A 197 19.07 19.51 7.76
CA GLY A 197 20.38 18.95 8.14
C GLY A 197 20.33 17.64 8.94
N HIS A 198 19.16 16.99 9.02
CA HIS A 198 18.92 15.77 9.80
C HIS A 198 18.46 14.60 8.93
N TYR A 199 19.11 14.41 7.78
CA TYR A 199 18.68 13.46 6.74
C TYR A 199 18.42 12.03 7.25
N TRP A 200 19.24 11.55 8.18
CA TRP A 200 19.14 10.19 8.72
C TRP A 200 18.39 10.12 10.05
N ASN A 201 17.86 11.24 10.53
CA ASN A 201 17.22 11.35 11.83
C ASN A 201 15.84 11.97 11.69
N HIS A 202 14.92 11.19 11.11
CA HIS A 202 13.55 11.62 10.90
C HIS A 202 12.85 11.91 12.24
N ILE A 203 12.16 13.05 12.31
CA ILE A 203 11.49 13.58 13.49
C ILE A 203 9.98 13.38 13.33
N GLU A 204 9.38 12.67 14.27
CA GLU A 204 7.91 12.61 14.43
C GLU A 204 7.54 13.24 15.78
N TRP A 205 7.19 12.41 16.78
CA TRP A 205 7.02 12.85 18.17
C TRP A 205 8.36 12.89 18.95
N GLY A 206 9.47 12.71 18.25
CA GLY A 206 10.83 12.66 18.77
C GLY A 206 11.84 12.31 17.67
N ALA A 207 13.11 12.25 18.05
CA ALA A 207 14.21 11.81 17.18
C ALA A 207 14.40 10.28 17.19
N HIS A 208 15.19 9.76 16.25
CA HIS A 208 15.55 8.34 16.11
C HIS A 208 14.35 7.40 16.00
N TYR A 209 13.32 7.84 15.27
CA TYR A 209 12.06 7.13 15.17
C TYR A 209 12.16 5.89 14.28
N MET A 210 11.44 4.82 14.66
CA MET A 210 11.39 3.55 13.92
C MET A 210 10.47 3.63 12.68
N ARG A 211 9.37 4.39 12.78
CA ARG A 211 8.30 4.42 11.76
C ARG A 211 8.78 4.76 10.33
N PRO A 212 9.76 5.67 10.11
CA PRO A 212 10.32 5.99 8.80
C PRO A 212 10.97 4.82 8.06
N MET A 213 11.22 3.69 8.72
CA MET A 213 11.62 2.45 8.03
C MET A 213 10.52 1.90 7.11
N SER A 214 9.28 2.40 7.20
CA SER A 214 8.26 2.16 6.18
C SER A 214 8.67 2.67 4.79
N SER A 215 9.71 3.51 4.66
CA SER A 215 10.35 3.85 3.38
C SER A 215 10.68 2.64 2.52
N TRP A 216 10.92 1.46 3.11
CA TRP A 216 11.13 0.23 2.33
C TRP A 216 9.93 -0.17 1.46
N SER A 217 8.70 0.17 1.87
CA SER A 217 7.50 -0.12 1.06
C SER A 217 7.47 0.67 -0.25
N VAL A 218 8.19 1.80 -0.33
CA VAL A 218 8.33 2.57 -1.58
C VAL A 218 9.05 1.74 -2.64
N ILE A 219 10.11 1.02 -2.25
CA ILE A 219 10.86 0.14 -3.16
C ILE A 219 9.92 -0.94 -3.75
N VAL A 220 9.20 -1.64 -2.87
CA VAL A 220 8.24 -2.68 -3.24
C VAL A 220 7.11 -2.14 -4.13
N ALA A 221 6.59 -0.94 -3.81
CA ALA A 221 5.55 -0.29 -4.60
C ALA A 221 6.03 0.12 -6.00
N ILE A 222 7.25 0.63 -6.12
CA ILE A 222 7.85 1.03 -7.41
C ILE A 222 8.04 -0.18 -8.31
N GLU A 223 8.50 -1.31 -7.77
CA GLU A 223 8.64 -2.58 -8.50
C GLU A 223 7.29 -3.20 -8.86
N GLY A 224 6.22 -2.82 -8.15
CA GLY A 224 4.97 -3.56 -8.14
C GLY A 224 5.18 -5.01 -7.71
N LEU A 225 6.13 -5.24 -6.80
CA LEU A 225 6.55 -6.55 -6.33
C LEU A 225 5.56 -7.07 -5.28
N LEU A 226 5.01 -8.25 -5.49
CA LEU A 226 4.30 -9.01 -4.47
C LEU A 226 4.69 -10.49 -4.58
N TYR A 227 4.81 -11.16 -3.43
CA TYR A 227 5.16 -12.57 -3.40
C TYR A 227 4.28 -13.33 -2.41
N ASP A 228 3.56 -14.33 -2.92
CA ASP A 228 2.84 -15.32 -2.12
C ASP A 228 3.69 -16.60 -2.09
N GLY A 229 4.45 -16.76 -1.01
CA GLY A 229 5.33 -17.92 -0.83
C GLY A 229 4.61 -19.24 -0.57
N ILE A 230 3.31 -19.22 -0.25
CA ILE A 230 2.51 -20.44 -0.08
C ILE A 230 2.15 -21.03 -1.45
N ARG A 231 1.90 -20.15 -2.44
CA ARG A 231 1.55 -20.54 -3.82
C ARG A 231 2.72 -20.50 -4.80
N GLY A 232 3.87 -19.96 -4.38
CA GLY A 232 4.96 -19.62 -5.30
C GLY A 232 4.54 -18.57 -6.33
N LYS A 233 3.67 -17.63 -6.00
CA LYS A 233 3.19 -16.60 -6.94
C LYS A 233 3.99 -15.32 -6.78
N LEU A 234 4.77 -14.99 -7.81
CA LEU A 234 5.56 -13.77 -7.91
C LEU A 234 4.88 -12.79 -8.86
N LYS A 235 4.56 -11.59 -8.40
CA LYS A 235 4.03 -10.50 -9.23
C LYS A 235 5.09 -9.40 -9.31
N VAL A 236 5.36 -8.92 -10.53
CA VAL A 236 6.23 -7.78 -10.79
C VAL A 236 5.56 -6.92 -11.85
N ARG A 237 5.18 -5.69 -11.47
CA ARG A 237 4.51 -4.74 -12.37
C ARG A 237 5.02 -3.32 -12.08
N PRO A 238 6.16 -2.91 -12.66
CA PRO A 238 6.79 -1.63 -12.34
C PRO A 238 5.81 -0.47 -12.48
N ARG A 239 5.82 0.43 -11.49
CA ARG A 239 4.99 1.64 -11.46
C ARG A 239 5.74 2.88 -11.96
N LEU A 240 7.06 2.81 -12.00
CA LEU A 240 7.95 3.81 -12.60
C LEU A 240 8.83 3.18 -13.68
N ARG A 241 9.23 3.99 -14.66
CA ARG A 241 10.16 3.61 -15.73
C ARG A 241 9.81 2.26 -16.38
N LYS A 242 8.56 2.13 -16.82
CA LYS A 242 8.01 0.86 -17.31
C LYS A 242 8.76 0.30 -18.51
N GLU A 243 9.39 1.14 -19.32
CA GLU A 243 10.17 0.71 -20.48
C GLU A 243 11.49 0.03 -20.10
N SER A 244 12.15 0.52 -19.04
CA SER A 244 13.40 -0.05 -18.55
C SER A 244 13.67 0.35 -17.10
N PHE A 245 13.80 -0.65 -16.25
CA PHE A 245 14.07 -0.49 -14.83
C PHE A 245 15.05 -1.57 -14.36
N LYS A 246 16.04 -1.17 -13.56
CA LYS A 246 16.97 -2.06 -12.87
C LYS A 246 17.11 -1.59 -11.43
N TRP A 247 16.97 -2.50 -10.48
CA TRP A 247 16.92 -2.14 -9.06
C TRP A 247 17.27 -3.31 -8.15
N ILE A 248 17.23 -3.05 -6.84
CA ILE A 248 17.33 -4.09 -5.82
C ILE A 248 16.12 -5.01 -5.91
N PHE A 249 16.30 -6.29 -5.60
CA PHE A 249 15.23 -7.25 -5.41
C PHE A 249 15.29 -7.80 -3.99
N THR A 250 14.15 -7.82 -3.29
CA THR A 250 14.08 -8.44 -1.96
C THR A 250 12.81 -9.24 -1.74
N LEU A 251 12.96 -10.43 -1.16
CA LEU A 251 11.89 -11.24 -0.57
C LEU A 251 12.33 -11.67 0.85
N PRO A 252 11.46 -12.27 1.68
CA PRO A 252 11.88 -12.81 2.97
C PRO A 252 13.07 -13.78 2.84
N GLY A 253 14.23 -13.37 3.37
CA GLY A 253 15.47 -14.16 3.32
C GLY A 253 16.20 -14.18 1.98
N VAL A 254 15.79 -13.38 0.99
CA VAL A 254 16.35 -13.37 -0.38
C VAL A 254 16.66 -11.93 -0.80
N TRP A 255 17.82 -11.71 -1.40
CA TRP A 255 18.13 -10.44 -2.05
C TRP A 255 19.00 -10.60 -3.29
N GLY A 256 18.92 -9.62 -4.18
CA GLY A 256 19.69 -9.54 -5.41
C GLY A 256 19.25 -8.36 -6.26
N ASN A 257 19.13 -8.58 -7.57
CA ASN A 257 18.78 -7.54 -8.53
C ASN A 257 17.59 -7.97 -9.39
N ILE A 258 16.73 -7.01 -9.72
CA ILE A 258 15.63 -7.15 -10.67
C ILE A 258 15.88 -6.23 -11.86
N GLU A 259 15.67 -6.75 -13.06
CA GLU A 259 15.74 -6.01 -14.32
C GLU A 259 14.45 -6.26 -15.10
N HIS A 260 13.79 -5.18 -15.49
CA HIS A 260 12.63 -5.15 -16.35
C HIS A 260 12.95 -4.33 -17.59
N LYS A 261 12.69 -4.86 -18.78
CA LYS A 261 12.92 -4.13 -20.03
C LYS A 261 11.88 -4.51 -21.08
N VAL A 262 11.35 -3.51 -21.77
CA VAL A 262 10.46 -3.69 -22.91
C VAL A 262 11.21 -3.28 -24.18
N ILE A 263 11.40 -4.22 -25.11
CA ILE A 263 12.07 -3.99 -26.41
C ILE A 263 11.19 -4.60 -27.49
N ASP A 264 10.81 -3.84 -28.52
CA ASP A 264 10.08 -4.35 -29.70
C ASP A 264 8.90 -5.27 -29.33
N LYS A 265 8.01 -4.80 -28.45
CA LYS A 265 6.86 -5.56 -27.90
C LYS A 265 7.26 -6.86 -27.17
N THR A 266 8.47 -6.93 -26.63
CA THR A 266 8.93 -8.06 -25.82
C THR A 266 9.29 -7.55 -24.42
N LEU A 267 8.61 -8.07 -23.42
CA LEU A 267 8.91 -7.83 -22.00
C LEU A 267 9.94 -8.86 -21.55
N HIS A 268 11.06 -8.38 -21.01
CA HIS A 268 12.09 -9.16 -20.34
C HIS A 268 12.06 -8.84 -18.85
N LEU A 269 11.78 -9.84 -18.03
CA LEU A 269 11.92 -9.79 -16.57
C LEU A 269 13.04 -10.74 -16.17
N ILE A 270 14.09 -10.21 -15.56
CA ILE A 270 15.25 -10.95 -15.07
C ILE A 270 15.40 -10.67 -13.58
N ILE A 271 15.50 -11.71 -12.78
CA ILE A 271 15.83 -11.63 -11.36
C ILE A 271 17.09 -12.45 -11.15
N THR A 272 18.13 -11.82 -10.60
CA THR A 272 19.39 -12.48 -10.24
C THR A 272 19.57 -12.41 -8.73
N LEU A 273 19.84 -13.54 -8.10
CA LEU A 273 19.95 -13.67 -6.65
C LEU A 273 21.42 -13.63 -6.22
N ASP A 274 21.71 -12.78 -5.26
CA ASP A 274 23.01 -12.73 -4.58
C ASP A 274 22.97 -13.55 -3.29
N LYS A 275 21.79 -13.65 -2.66
CA LYS A 275 21.57 -14.45 -1.44
C LYS A 275 20.16 -15.04 -1.40
N GLY A 276 20.07 -16.26 -0.88
CA GLY A 276 18.81 -16.94 -0.63
C GLY A 276 18.30 -17.67 -1.87
N ALA A 277 17.08 -18.20 -1.75
CA ALA A 277 16.37 -18.87 -2.82
C ALA A 277 14.86 -18.76 -2.54
N PHE A 278 14.05 -18.79 -3.58
CA PHE A 278 12.59 -18.77 -3.44
C PHE A 278 11.95 -19.74 -4.43
N ASN A 279 10.74 -20.18 -4.14
CA ASN A 279 9.98 -21.05 -5.03
C ASN A 279 9.05 -20.21 -5.90
N VAL A 280 8.90 -20.59 -7.16
CA VAL A 280 8.00 -19.95 -8.11
C VAL A 280 7.20 -20.98 -8.89
N ARG A 281 5.90 -20.73 -8.99
CA ARG A 281 4.92 -21.49 -9.78
C ARG A 281 4.19 -20.58 -10.75
N GLU A 282 3.90 -19.36 -10.34
CA GLU A 282 3.23 -18.35 -11.14
C GLU A 282 4.06 -17.08 -11.18
N VAL A 283 4.23 -16.51 -12.38
CA VAL A 283 4.81 -15.17 -12.56
C VAL A 283 3.77 -14.27 -13.19
N VAL A 284 3.48 -13.15 -12.55
CA VAL A 284 2.53 -12.14 -13.02
C VAL A 284 3.28 -10.90 -13.48
N VAL A 285 3.17 -10.58 -14.76
CA VAL A 285 3.78 -9.39 -15.39
C VAL A 285 2.72 -8.47 -15.99
N GLU A 286 3.11 -7.27 -16.40
CA GLU A 286 2.22 -6.33 -17.07
C GLU A 286 1.75 -6.87 -18.43
N ARG A 287 0.54 -6.52 -18.87
CA ARG A 287 0.06 -6.84 -20.21
C ARG A 287 0.26 -5.64 -21.13
N LEU A 288 1.05 -5.80 -22.18
CA LEU A 288 1.35 -4.74 -23.16
C LEU A 288 0.61 -4.91 -24.49
N GLY A 289 -0.08 -6.05 -24.67
CA GLY A 289 -0.82 -6.42 -25.86
C GLY A 289 -1.35 -7.85 -25.76
N THR A 290 -1.70 -8.44 -26.90
CA THR A 290 -2.05 -9.87 -26.99
C THR A 290 -0.78 -10.71 -26.87
N VAL A 291 -0.80 -11.76 -26.07
CA VAL A 291 0.40 -12.59 -25.87
C VAL A 291 0.62 -13.48 -27.09
N GLY A 292 1.84 -13.44 -27.64
CA GLY A 292 2.29 -14.31 -28.72
C GLY A 292 3.09 -15.51 -28.21
N GLU A 293 4.22 -15.26 -27.54
CA GLU A 293 5.12 -16.30 -27.03
C GLU A 293 5.57 -15.98 -25.60
N VAL A 294 5.69 -17.02 -24.77
CA VAL A 294 6.27 -16.91 -23.42
C VAL A 294 7.41 -17.92 -23.27
N LYS A 295 8.57 -17.43 -22.83
CA LYS A 295 9.73 -18.26 -22.48
C LYS A 295 10.11 -18.01 -21.02
N VAL A 296 10.32 -19.08 -20.28
CA VAL A 296 10.80 -19.02 -18.90
C VAL A 296 12.05 -19.87 -18.77
N SER A 297 13.08 -19.33 -18.15
CA SER A 297 14.25 -20.09 -17.73
C SER A 297 14.60 -19.82 -16.27
N ILE A 298 15.00 -20.88 -15.56
CA ILE A 298 15.41 -20.84 -14.16
C ILE A 298 16.77 -21.50 -14.03
N ASP A 299 17.72 -20.79 -13.44
CA ASP A 299 19.10 -21.23 -13.22
C ASP A 299 19.82 -21.74 -14.50
N GLY A 300 19.39 -21.26 -15.68
CA GLY A 300 19.91 -21.60 -17.01
C GLY A 300 19.14 -22.71 -17.74
N ALA A 301 18.18 -23.37 -17.09
CA ALA A 301 17.34 -24.39 -17.70
C ALA A 301 15.99 -23.80 -18.16
N VAL A 302 15.53 -24.17 -19.36
CA VAL A 302 14.19 -23.81 -19.85
C VAL A 302 13.15 -24.57 -19.04
N VAL A 303 12.14 -23.85 -18.54
CA VAL A 303 11.05 -24.41 -17.73
C VAL A 303 9.77 -24.41 -18.54
N GLN A 304 9.03 -25.52 -18.50
CA GLN A 304 7.79 -25.65 -19.24
C GLN A 304 6.69 -24.74 -18.66
N VAL A 305 6.10 -23.92 -19.52
CA VAL A 305 4.90 -23.15 -19.22
C VAL A 305 3.67 -24.03 -19.46
N LYS A 306 2.81 -24.15 -18.45
CA LYS A 306 1.55 -24.91 -18.51
C LYS A 306 0.43 -24.08 -19.12
N GLU A 307 0.34 -22.82 -18.69
CA GLU A 307 -0.75 -21.94 -19.07
C GLU A 307 -0.25 -20.49 -19.07
N THR A 308 -0.80 -19.68 -19.98
CA THR A 308 -0.68 -18.23 -19.95
C THR A 308 -2.08 -17.62 -19.98
N LYS A 309 -2.44 -16.88 -18.95
CA LYS A 309 -3.76 -16.24 -18.82
C LYS A 309 -3.63 -14.73 -18.94
N GLU A 310 -4.29 -14.17 -19.94
CA GLU A 310 -4.42 -12.72 -20.11
C GLU A 310 -5.56 -12.18 -19.24
N LEU A 311 -5.24 -11.20 -18.40
CA LEU A 311 -6.19 -10.38 -17.65
C LEU A 311 -6.17 -8.95 -18.22
N ASP A 312 -7.03 -8.07 -17.71
CA ASP A 312 -7.17 -6.71 -18.24
C ASP A 312 -5.82 -5.95 -18.28
N GLU A 313 -5.05 -6.00 -17.19
CA GLU A 313 -3.78 -5.26 -17.08
C GLU A 313 -2.53 -6.13 -16.85
N SER A 314 -2.68 -7.46 -16.86
CA SER A 314 -1.59 -8.37 -16.51
C SER A 314 -1.66 -9.70 -17.24
N VAL A 315 -0.51 -10.36 -17.36
CA VAL A 315 -0.38 -11.72 -17.85
C VAL A 315 0.06 -12.61 -16.69
N VAL A 316 -0.66 -13.71 -16.46
CA VAL A 316 -0.27 -14.74 -15.49
C VAL A 316 0.36 -15.90 -16.26
N VAL A 317 1.65 -16.14 -16.02
CA VAL A 317 2.42 -17.25 -16.57
C VAL A 317 2.51 -18.34 -15.51
N THR A 318 1.89 -19.48 -15.77
CA THR A 318 1.85 -20.63 -14.84
C THR A 318 2.78 -21.73 -15.34
N LEU A 319 3.75 -22.12 -14.53
CA LEU A 319 4.70 -23.19 -14.84
C LEU A 319 4.05 -24.58 -14.69
N SER A 320 4.63 -25.63 -15.28
CA SER A 320 4.15 -27.02 -15.14
C SER A 320 4.30 -27.58 -13.72
N GLU A 321 5.36 -27.15 -13.02
CA GLU A 321 5.66 -27.51 -11.64
C GLU A 321 6.12 -26.27 -10.85
N GLU A 322 6.11 -26.34 -9.52
CA GLU A 322 6.77 -25.30 -8.72
C GLU A 322 8.28 -25.54 -8.78
N VAL A 323 9.05 -24.50 -9.09
CA VAL A 323 10.50 -24.58 -9.28
C VAL A 323 11.21 -23.66 -8.31
N LYS A 324 12.29 -24.14 -7.71
CA LYS A 324 13.16 -23.35 -6.83
C LYS A 324 14.16 -22.55 -7.66
N VAL A 325 14.19 -21.23 -7.44
CA VAL A 325 15.16 -20.31 -8.04
C VAL A 325 16.34 -20.14 -7.07
N ASN A 326 17.54 -20.55 -7.47
CA ASN A 326 18.75 -20.44 -6.61
C ASN A 326 19.68 -19.31 -7.05
N ARG A 327 19.66 -18.93 -8.34
CA ARG A 327 20.56 -17.92 -8.91
C ARG A 327 19.84 -16.96 -9.83
N ARG A 328 18.96 -17.44 -10.71
CA ARG A 328 18.38 -16.60 -11.76
C ARG A 328 17.01 -17.09 -12.21
N LEU A 329 16.06 -16.16 -12.33
CA LEU A 329 14.79 -16.32 -13.03
C LEU A 329 14.77 -15.36 -14.22
N GLU A 330 14.41 -15.85 -15.39
CA GLU A 330 14.22 -15.05 -16.59
C GLU A 330 12.90 -15.41 -17.25
N VAL A 331 12.05 -14.39 -17.44
CA VAL A 331 10.73 -14.49 -18.07
C VAL A 331 10.69 -13.52 -19.23
N ILE A 332 10.41 -14.04 -20.42
CA ILE A 332 10.31 -13.29 -21.66
C ILE A 332 8.89 -13.46 -22.19
N VAL A 333 8.17 -12.37 -22.38
CA VAL A 333 6.82 -12.35 -22.95
C VAL A 333 6.82 -11.48 -24.20
N THR A 334 6.57 -12.09 -25.35
CA THR A 334 6.44 -11.42 -26.65
C THR A 334 4.97 -11.15 -26.94
N TYR A 335 4.63 -9.91 -27.27
CA TYR A 335 3.28 -9.48 -27.61
C TYR A 335 3.13 -9.24 -29.12
N VAL A 336 1.94 -9.50 -29.66
CA VAL A 336 1.59 -9.32 -31.09
C VAL A 336 0.98 -7.95 -31.34
#